data_AF-A0A8H3UAV2-F1
#
_entry.id   AF-A0A8H3UAV2-F1
#
_cell.length_a   1.000
_cell.length_b   1.000
_cell.length_c   1.000
_cell.angle_alpha   90.00
_cell.angle_beta   90.00
_cell.angle_gamma   90.00
#
_symmetry.space_group_name_H-M   'P 1'
#
loop_
_entity.id
_entity.type
_entity.pdbx_description
1 polymer ?
#
loop_
_entity_poly.entity_id
_entity_poly.type
_entity_poly.pdbx_seq_one_letter_code
_entity_poly.pdbx_strand_id
1 'polypeptide(L)'
;MKYFVPLLLSAAFAAAAPAIEGSAVLQKRQKANELTTGSCKDVTFIWVRGTTEPANLGPLIGGKLVPLLRKVFPSLAVEGVEYGAGVAGNLTPGGGDPAGIKEATKDYNLAASKCPKTIIIGGGYSQGAAITHRTVEALPEPVKLRVAAITLYGDTKFKQDGGRIKNFPPDKVKTFCNGYGELKGKSADGVCNGALNVNGGHLAYGDSFKPGADFLKAKVDAFKAKSGSSKEAPAPKEKPAPKEKPTPKETPKDKPKEKEPPAAPPAAEPAAEAEAAPAAEEPAAEEPAAAPAKPAKTKGEKSTNRIGGWIDTVPPP
;
A
#
# COMPACT_ATOMS: atom_id res chain seq x y z
N MET A 1 -57.24 -6.00 56.15
CA MET A 1 -56.78 -4.81 55.40
C MET A 1 -56.46 -5.24 53.98
N LYS A 2 -57.14 -4.65 52.98
CA LYS A 2 -56.95 -4.91 51.55
C LYS A 2 -55.86 -3.97 51.04
N TYR A 3 -54.80 -4.50 50.43
CA TYR A 3 -53.78 -3.70 49.77
C TYR A 3 -53.86 -3.92 48.26
N PHE A 4 -54.27 -2.86 47.56
CA PHE A 4 -54.23 -2.72 46.11
C PHE A 4 -52.82 -2.26 45.72
N VAL A 5 -52.16 -2.98 44.81
CA VAL A 5 -50.90 -2.55 44.18
C VAL A 5 -51.21 -2.19 42.73
N PRO A 6 -51.02 -0.93 42.29
CA PRO A 6 -51.24 -0.57 40.90
C PRO A 6 -50.02 -0.96 40.06
N LEU A 7 -50.28 -1.65 38.94
CA LEU A 7 -49.31 -1.97 37.91
C LEU A 7 -49.06 -0.70 37.07
N LEU A 8 -47.91 -0.05 37.26
CA LEU A 8 -47.45 1.06 36.43
C LEU A 8 -46.88 0.54 35.11
N LEU A 9 -47.65 0.69 34.03
CA LEU A 9 -47.22 0.40 32.67
C LEU A 9 -46.26 1.51 32.20
N SER A 10 -44.96 1.22 32.16
CA SER A 10 -43.95 2.13 31.60
C SER A 10 -43.92 2.00 30.08
N ALA A 11 -44.41 3.00 29.37
CA ALA A 11 -44.27 3.09 27.91
C ALA A 11 -42.82 3.47 27.56
N ALA A 12 -42.05 2.53 27.00
CA ALA A 12 -40.74 2.81 26.43
C ALA A 12 -40.92 3.57 25.10
N PHE A 13 -40.57 4.86 25.08
CA PHE A 13 -40.38 5.61 23.84
C PHE A 13 -39.05 5.18 23.22
N ALA A 14 -39.10 4.32 22.20
CA ALA A 14 -37.95 4.04 21.35
C ALA A 14 -37.72 5.24 20.43
N ALA A 15 -36.80 6.13 20.82
CA ALA A 15 -36.30 7.16 19.92
C ALA A 15 -35.42 6.50 18.86
N ALA A 16 -35.95 6.31 17.65
CA ALA A 16 -35.15 5.91 16.50
C ALA A 16 -34.23 7.08 16.12
N ALA A 17 -32.96 7.03 16.53
CA ALA A 17 -31.95 7.94 16.02
C ALA A 17 -31.70 7.62 14.53
N PRO A 18 -31.66 8.61 13.63
CA PRO A 18 -31.37 8.36 12.22
C PRO A 18 -29.95 7.78 12.08
N ALA A 19 -29.85 6.64 11.40
CA ALA A 19 -28.56 6.06 11.04
C ALA A 19 -27.79 7.05 10.15
N ILE A 20 -26.51 7.24 10.45
CA ILE A 20 -25.63 8.19 9.80
C ILE A 20 -25.38 7.73 8.35
N GLU A 21 -26.18 8.22 7.39
CA GLU A 21 -26.00 7.96 5.95
C GLU A 21 -24.61 8.35 5.43
N GLY A 22 -23.87 9.18 6.17
CA GLY A 22 -22.50 9.57 5.87
C GLY A 22 -21.50 8.40 5.83
N SER A 23 -21.72 7.31 6.59
CA SER A 23 -20.76 6.20 6.65
C SER A 23 -20.71 5.41 5.33
N ALA A 24 -21.87 5.07 4.75
CA ALA A 24 -21.94 4.32 3.50
C ALA A 24 -21.38 5.10 2.30
N VAL A 25 -21.63 6.42 2.25
CA VAL A 25 -21.09 7.29 1.19
C VAL A 25 -19.57 7.44 1.29
N LEU A 26 -19.03 7.53 2.51
CA LEU A 26 -17.58 7.59 2.73
C LEU A 26 -16.90 6.25 2.39
N GLN A 27 -17.48 5.12 2.80
CA GLN A 27 -17.00 3.78 2.45
C GLN A 27 -16.98 3.57 0.93
N LYS A 28 -18.02 4.01 0.21
CA LYS A 28 -18.06 3.94 -1.25
C LYS A 28 -16.95 4.74 -1.92
N ARG A 29 -16.54 5.88 -1.34
CA ARG A 29 -15.43 6.70 -1.84
C ARG A 29 -14.04 6.11 -1.53
N GLN A 30 -13.96 5.16 -0.60
CA GLN A 30 -12.74 4.48 -0.18
C GLN A 30 -12.57 3.11 -0.83
N LYS A 31 -13.43 2.77 -1.79
CA LYS A 31 -13.31 1.58 -2.63
C LYS A 31 -12.99 1.98 -4.06
N ALA A 32 -12.02 1.32 -4.67
CA ALA A 32 -11.69 1.47 -6.08
C ALA A 32 -11.35 0.11 -6.71
N ASN A 33 -12.02 -0.19 -7.80
CA ASN A 33 -11.96 -1.45 -8.53
C ASN A 33 -12.00 -1.19 -10.05
N GLU A 34 -11.39 -0.09 -10.48
CA GLU A 34 -11.50 0.43 -11.85
C GLU A 34 -10.68 -0.40 -12.85
N LEU A 35 -9.62 -1.10 -12.40
CA LEU A 35 -8.90 -2.05 -13.24
C LEU A 35 -9.72 -3.33 -13.42
N THR A 36 -10.30 -3.87 -12.35
CA THR A 36 -11.06 -5.13 -12.41
C THR A 36 -12.38 -4.97 -13.15
N THR A 37 -13.14 -3.91 -12.86
CA THR A 37 -14.50 -3.70 -13.41
C THR A 37 -14.60 -2.69 -14.54
N GLY A 38 -13.59 -1.83 -14.70
CA GLY A 38 -13.62 -0.74 -15.68
C GLY A 38 -12.91 -1.04 -17.01
N SER A 39 -12.91 -0.04 -17.88
CA SER A 39 -12.14 0.00 -19.12
C SER A 39 -10.70 0.45 -18.87
N CYS A 40 -9.81 0.10 -19.79
CA CYS A 40 -8.40 0.50 -19.69
C CYS A 40 -8.22 2.02 -19.72
N LYS A 41 -7.23 2.47 -18.94
CA LYS A 41 -6.78 3.86 -18.85
C LYS A 41 -5.30 3.95 -19.19
N ASP A 42 -4.81 5.16 -19.38
CA ASP A 42 -3.40 5.40 -19.74
C ASP A 42 -2.47 5.06 -18.58
N VAL A 43 -2.96 5.26 -17.36
CA VAL A 43 -2.25 4.98 -16.11
C VAL A 43 -3.13 4.12 -15.22
N THR A 44 -2.55 3.07 -14.63
CA THR A 44 -3.20 2.25 -13.61
C THR A 44 -2.43 2.40 -12.31
N PHE A 45 -3.12 2.80 -11.24
CA PHE A 45 -2.58 2.91 -9.90
C PHE A 45 -3.07 1.77 -9.02
N ILE A 46 -2.14 0.92 -8.58
CA ILE A 46 -2.42 -0.20 -7.66
C ILE A 46 -1.99 0.20 -6.26
N TRP A 47 -2.94 0.20 -5.32
CA TRP A 47 -2.74 0.70 -3.96
C TRP A 47 -2.99 -0.37 -2.90
N VAL A 48 -2.07 -0.51 -1.95
CA VAL A 48 -2.21 -1.41 -0.80
C VAL A 48 -2.34 -0.60 0.49
N ARG A 49 -3.53 -0.64 1.10
CA ARG A 49 -3.83 0.10 2.34
C ARG A 49 -3.07 -0.44 3.57
N GLY A 50 -3.15 0.26 4.68
CA GLY A 50 -2.53 -0.15 5.95
C GLY A 50 -3.39 -1.09 6.78
N THR A 51 -2.79 -1.63 7.84
CA THR A 51 -3.45 -2.50 8.82
C THR A 51 -4.73 -1.86 9.35
N THR A 52 -5.81 -2.64 9.48
CA THR A 52 -7.13 -2.25 10.00
C THR A 52 -7.88 -1.17 9.22
N GLU A 53 -7.32 -0.65 8.12
CA GLU A 53 -8.05 0.32 7.31
C GLU A 53 -9.27 -0.37 6.65
N PRO A 54 -10.43 0.29 6.60
CA PRO A 54 -11.61 -0.23 5.92
C PRO A 54 -11.50 -0.09 4.39
N ALA A 55 -12.43 -0.73 3.68
CA ALA A 55 -12.49 -0.79 2.22
C ALA A 55 -11.14 -1.20 1.60
N ASN A 56 -10.82 -0.78 0.38
CA ASN A 56 -9.58 -1.21 -0.29
C ASN A 56 -8.56 -0.06 -0.52
N LEU A 57 -8.98 1.20 -0.38
CA LEU A 57 -8.07 2.35 -0.40
C LEU A 57 -7.59 2.77 0.99
N GLY A 58 -8.43 2.61 2.01
CA GLY A 58 -8.22 3.19 3.33
C GLY A 58 -8.36 4.72 3.39
N PRO A 59 -8.78 5.31 4.53
CA PRO A 59 -8.91 6.75 4.71
C PRO A 59 -7.59 7.53 4.73
N LEU A 60 -6.52 6.95 5.28
CA LEU A 60 -5.39 7.75 5.78
C LEU A 60 -4.54 8.28 4.63
N ILE A 61 -4.09 7.38 3.77
CA ILE A 61 -3.22 7.73 2.65
C ILE A 61 -3.97 7.58 1.34
N GLY A 62 -4.49 6.39 1.02
CA GLY A 62 -5.13 6.12 -0.28
C GLY A 62 -6.27 7.08 -0.58
N GLY A 63 -7.20 7.26 0.36
CA GLY A 63 -8.33 8.18 0.24
C GLY A 63 -7.96 9.66 0.08
N LYS A 64 -6.71 10.06 0.41
CA LYS A 64 -6.21 11.44 0.26
C LYS A 64 -5.28 11.60 -0.94
N LEU A 65 -4.50 10.58 -1.27
CA LEU A 65 -3.59 10.55 -2.40
C LEU A 65 -4.33 10.42 -3.74
N VAL A 66 -5.34 9.53 -3.82
CA VAL A 66 -6.09 9.28 -5.07
C VAL A 66 -6.72 10.55 -5.66
N PRO A 67 -7.39 11.42 -4.88
CA PRO A 67 -7.89 12.69 -5.41
C PRO A 67 -6.80 13.59 -6.01
N LEU A 68 -5.57 13.56 -5.50
CA LEU A 68 -4.45 14.30 -6.08
C LEU A 68 -3.97 13.65 -7.38
N LEU A 69 -3.89 12.32 -7.42
CA LEU A 69 -3.54 11.58 -8.64
C LEU A 69 -4.53 11.86 -9.78
N ARG A 70 -5.83 11.90 -9.49
CA ARG A 70 -6.85 12.23 -10.51
C ARG A 70 -6.70 13.64 -11.09
N LYS A 71 -6.11 14.59 -10.35
CA LYS A 71 -5.82 15.94 -10.88
C LYS A 71 -4.67 15.95 -11.87
N VAL A 72 -3.68 15.08 -11.68
CA VAL A 72 -2.47 15.03 -12.53
C VAL A 72 -2.54 13.95 -13.63
N PHE A 73 -3.46 13.00 -13.50
CA PHE A 73 -3.73 11.94 -14.47
C PHE A 73 -5.20 11.93 -14.90
N PRO A 74 -5.54 12.60 -16.02
CA PRO A 74 -6.92 12.63 -16.53
C PRO A 74 -7.46 11.25 -16.93
N SER A 75 -6.57 10.35 -17.39
CA SER A 75 -6.86 8.96 -17.74
C SER A 75 -6.22 8.04 -16.70
N LEU A 76 -6.85 7.93 -15.52
CA LEU A 76 -6.38 7.11 -14.40
C LEU A 76 -7.41 6.02 -14.07
N ALA A 77 -6.96 4.79 -13.98
CA ALA A 77 -7.65 3.69 -13.31
C ALA A 77 -7.03 3.47 -11.93
N VAL A 78 -7.84 3.34 -10.89
CA VAL A 78 -7.40 3.02 -9.53
C VAL A 78 -7.91 1.64 -9.12
N GLU A 79 -7.00 0.80 -8.65
CA GLU A 79 -7.30 -0.50 -8.04
C GLU A 79 -6.75 -0.51 -6.61
N GLY A 80 -7.65 -0.61 -5.63
CA GLY A 80 -7.26 -0.91 -4.25
C GLY A 80 -7.21 -2.42 -4.06
N VAL A 81 -6.11 -2.93 -3.52
CA VAL A 81 -5.92 -4.37 -3.30
C VAL A 81 -6.92 -4.86 -2.25
N GLU A 82 -7.73 -5.85 -2.62
CA GLU A 82 -8.73 -6.47 -1.76
C GLU A 82 -8.09 -7.56 -0.90
N TYR A 83 -7.81 -7.22 0.37
CA TYR A 83 -7.23 -8.15 1.34
C TYR A 83 -7.65 -7.80 2.77
N GLY A 84 -7.41 -8.68 3.74
CA GLY A 84 -7.95 -8.57 5.09
C GLY A 84 -7.39 -7.43 5.95
N ALA A 85 -6.18 -6.92 5.65
CA ALA A 85 -5.48 -5.89 6.45
C ALA A 85 -5.39 -6.21 7.96
N GLY A 86 -5.35 -7.50 8.32
CA GLY A 86 -5.30 -7.93 9.71
C GLY A 86 -3.95 -7.67 10.37
N VAL A 87 -3.95 -7.43 11.68
CA VAL A 87 -2.73 -7.16 12.47
C VAL A 87 -1.71 -8.30 12.35
N ALA A 88 -2.17 -9.55 12.39
CA ALA A 88 -1.33 -10.75 12.30
C ALA A 88 -0.46 -10.79 11.02
N GLY A 89 -0.92 -10.18 9.92
CA GLY A 89 -0.16 -10.08 8.68
C GLY A 89 1.19 -9.35 8.84
N ASN A 90 1.35 -8.48 9.86
CA ASN A 90 2.63 -7.79 10.09
C ASN A 90 3.70 -8.72 10.69
N LEU A 91 3.29 -9.84 11.29
CA LEU A 91 4.17 -10.78 11.99
C LEU A 91 4.63 -11.93 11.08
N THR A 92 4.09 -12.02 9.87
CA THR A 92 4.51 -13.03 8.89
C THR A 92 5.92 -12.75 8.37
N PRO A 93 6.61 -13.75 7.80
CA PRO A 93 7.83 -13.51 7.04
C PRO A 93 7.60 -12.46 5.94
N GLY A 94 8.44 -11.44 5.91
CA GLY A 94 8.27 -10.30 5.00
C GLY A 94 7.28 -9.21 5.49
N GLY A 95 6.57 -9.45 6.60
CA GLY A 95 5.68 -8.54 7.35
C GLY A 95 4.49 -7.98 6.60
N GLY A 96 3.96 -8.76 5.66
CA GLY A 96 2.72 -8.47 4.95
C GLY A 96 1.82 -9.70 4.94
N ASP A 97 0.51 -9.48 4.87
CA ASP A 97 -0.47 -10.55 4.71
C ASP A 97 -0.18 -11.33 3.39
N PRO A 98 0.09 -12.66 3.44
CA PRO A 98 0.33 -13.47 2.25
C PRO A 98 -0.82 -13.42 1.24
N ALA A 99 -2.07 -13.31 1.70
CA ALA A 99 -3.22 -13.14 0.82
C ALA A 99 -3.19 -11.78 0.13
N GLY A 100 -2.78 -10.72 0.83
CA GLY A 100 -2.55 -9.40 0.25
C GLY A 100 -1.44 -9.38 -0.79
N ILE A 101 -0.34 -10.10 -0.54
CA ILE A 101 0.76 -10.25 -1.53
C ILE A 101 0.26 -10.96 -2.79
N LYS A 102 -0.52 -12.03 -2.62
CA LYS A 102 -1.12 -12.78 -3.72
C LYS A 102 -2.07 -11.90 -4.54
N GLU A 103 -2.97 -11.18 -3.89
CA GLU A 103 -3.95 -10.34 -4.58
C GLU A 103 -3.29 -9.15 -5.27
N ALA A 104 -2.36 -8.46 -4.60
CA ALA A 104 -1.59 -7.40 -5.24
C ALA A 104 -0.84 -7.93 -6.48
N THR A 105 -0.18 -9.09 -6.38
CA THR A 105 0.50 -9.72 -7.52
C THR A 105 -0.46 -10.00 -8.68
N LYS A 106 -1.67 -10.48 -8.37
CA LYS A 106 -2.73 -10.68 -9.36
C LYS A 106 -3.14 -9.36 -10.02
N ASP A 107 -3.29 -8.27 -9.27
CA ASP A 107 -3.67 -6.96 -9.82
C ASP A 107 -2.60 -6.38 -10.74
N TYR A 108 -1.31 -6.49 -10.39
CA TYR A 108 -0.21 -6.05 -11.27
C TYR A 108 -0.17 -6.86 -12.57
N ASN A 109 -0.34 -8.18 -12.49
CA ASN A 109 -0.41 -9.04 -13.66
C ASN A 109 -1.67 -8.77 -14.50
N LEU A 110 -2.81 -8.47 -13.86
CA LEU A 110 -4.05 -8.09 -14.53
C LEU A 110 -3.91 -6.76 -15.27
N ALA A 111 -3.28 -5.76 -14.66
CA ALA A 111 -2.99 -4.49 -15.32
C ALA A 111 -2.14 -4.71 -16.57
N ALA A 112 -1.14 -5.60 -16.48
CA ALA A 112 -0.30 -5.93 -17.61
C ALA A 112 -1.05 -6.65 -18.73
N SER A 113 -1.87 -7.66 -18.40
CA SER A 113 -2.57 -8.49 -19.40
C SER A 113 -3.81 -7.82 -19.98
N LYS A 114 -4.70 -7.28 -19.14
CA LYS A 114 -5.96 -6.65 -19.55
C LYS A 114 -5.73 -5.33 -20.29
N CYS A 115 -4.73 -4.56 -19.85
CA CYS A 115 -4.47 -3.22 -20.35
C CYS A 115 -3.04 -3.08 -20.86
N PRO A 116 -2.67 -3.66 -22.02
CA PRO A 116 -1.28 -3.73 -22.49
C PRO A 116 -0.60 -2.37 -22.73
N LYS A 117 -1.39 -1.29 -22.86
CA LYS A 117 -0.91 0.09 -23.05
C LYS A 117 -0.86 0.90 -21.75
N THR A 118 -1.40 0.41 -20.64
CA THR A 118 -1.38 1.14 -19.37
C THR A 118 0.05 1.21 -18.82
N ILE A 119 0.42 2.36 -18.29
CA ILE A 119 1.60 2.52 -17.45
C ILE A 119 1.20 2.20 -16.02
N ILE A 120 1.91 1.27 -15.39
CA ILE A 120 1.59 0.85 -14.03
C ILE A 120 2.35 1.74 -13.05
N ILE A 121 1.65 2.29 -12.09
CA ILE A 121 2.21 2.87 -10.88
C ILE A 121 1.58 2.20 -9.67
N GLY A 122 2.22 2.30 -8.51
CA GLY A 122 1.61 1.76 -7.31
C GLY A 122 2.17 2.29 -6.02
N GLY A 123 1.77 1.66 -4.94
CA GLY A 123 2.25 2.02 -3.62
C GLY A 123 1.51 1.33 -2.50
N GLY A 124 1.98 1.60 -1.28
CA GLY A 124 1.30 1.13 -0.09
C GLY A 124 1.70 1.87 1.17
N TYR A 125 0.92 1.64 2.22
CA TYR A 125 1.08 2.27 3.53
C TYR A 125 1.22 1.22 4.63
N SER A 126 2.18 1.40 5.55
CA SER A 126 2.36 0.50 6.71
C SER A 126 2.55 -0.96 6.29
N GLN A 127 1.71 -1.89 6.74
CA GLN A 127 1.66 -3.27 6.24
C GLN A 127 1.54 -3.34 4.69
N GLY A 128 0.77 -2.45 4.09
CA GLY A 128 0.62 -2.37 2.63
C GLY A 128 1.91 -2.00 1.92
N ALA A 129 2.82 -1.25 2.56
CA ALA A 129 4.16 -1.01 2.02
C ALA A 129 4.96 -2.32 2.00
N ALA A 130 4.93 -3.11 3.07
CA ALA A 130 5.59 -4.42 3.12
C ALA A 130 5.01 -5.41 2.09
N ILE A 131 3.69 -5.42 1.91
CA ILE A 131 3.03 -6.19 0.85
C ILE A 131 3.55 -5.73 -0.52
N THR A 132 3.62 -4.42 -0.75
CA THR A 132 4.14 -3.84 -2.01
C THR A 132 5.57 -4.26 -2.29
N HIS A 133 6.46 -4.29 -1.28
CA HIS A 133 7.81 -4.83 -1.41
C HIS A 133 7.78 -6.26 -1.96
N ARG A 134 7.11 -7.16 -1.25
CA ARG A 134 7.07 -8.59 -1.59
C ARG A 134 6.43 -8.84 -2.96
N THR A 135 5.36 -8.10 -3.28
CA THR A 135 4.71 -8.16 -4.58
C THR A 135 5.68 -7.77 -5.70
N VAL A 136 6.28 -6.58 -5.61
CA VAL A 136 7.15 -6.06 -6.68
C VAL A 136 8.39 -6.94 -6.84
N GLU A 137 8.96 -7.46 -5.77
CA GLU A 137 10.06 -8.43 -5.80
C GLU A 137 9.72 -9.68 -6.63
N ALA A 138 8.51 -10.20 -6.45
CA ALA A 138 8.02 -11.44 -7.07
C ALA A 138 7.48 -11.26 -8.50
N LEU A 139 7.26 -10.03 -8.97
CA LEU A 139 6.72 -9.80 -10.31
C LEU A 139 7.64 -10.37 -11.42
N PRO A 140 7.07 -10.95 -12.49
CA PRO A 140 7.82 -11.29 -13.69
C PRO A 140 8.45 -10.03 -14.31
N GLU A 141 9.64 -10.17 -14.89
CA GLU A 141 10.38 -9.04 -15.48
C GLU A 141 9.56 -8.24 -16.52
N PRO A 142 8.78 -8.87 -17.42
CA PRO A 142 7.93 -8.12 -18.35
C PRO A 142 6.89 -7.22 -17.67
N VAL A 143 6.43 -7.58 -16.46
CA VAL A 143 5.50 -6.76 -15.67
C VAL A 143 6.26 -5.67 -14.91
N LYS A 144 7.41 -6.00 -14.29
CA LYS A 144 8.28 -5.01 -13.63
C LYS A 144 8.70 -3.87 -14.57
N LEU A 145 9.00 -4.19 -15.82
CA LEU A 145 9.38 -3.19 -16.84
C LEU A 145 8.26 -2.17 -17.11
N ARG A 146 7.00 -2.52 -16.83
CA ARG A 146 5.83 -1.65 -17.01
C ARG A 146 5.48 -0.83 -15.77
N VAL A 147 6.10 -1.12 -14.63
CA VAL A 147 5.97 -0.32 -13.42
C VAL A 147 6.88 0.91 -13.55
N ALA A 148 6.28 2.08 -13.70
CA ALA A 148 7.00 3.34 -13.80
C ALA A 148 7.49 3.84 -12.43
N ALA A 149 6.68 3.67 -11.39
CA ALA A 149 7.01 4.14 -10.04
C ALA A 149 6.20 3.47 -8.93
N ILE A 150 6.78 3.46 -7.74
CA ILE A 150 6.18 3.00 -6.48
C ILE A 150 6.36 4.08 -5.40
N THR A 151 5.32 4.34 -4.61
CA THR A 151 5.39 5.19 -3.41
C THR A 151 5.08 4.37 -2.15
N LEU A 152 5.91 4.49 -1.12
CA LEU A 152 5.75 3.75 0.14
C LEU A 152 5.62 4.76 1.30
N TYR A 153 4.65 4.59 2.17
CA TYR A 153 4.43 5.47 3.32
C TYR A 153 4.50 4.66 4.61
N GLY A 154 5.28 5.11 5.60
CA GLY A 154 5.45 4.39 6.86
C GLY A 154 5.89 2.95 6.63
N ASP A 155 6.94 2.77 5.83
CA ASP A 155 7.38 1.46 5.37
C ASP A 155 7.94 0.62 6.53
N THR A 156 7.18 -0.40 6.94
CA THR A 156 7.54 -1.31 8.04
C THR A 156 8.75 -2.20 7.73
N LYS A 157 9.21 -2.19 6.46
CA LYS A 157 10.40 -2.90 6.00
C LYS A 157 11.51 -1.97 5.55
N PHE A 158 11.38 -0.66 5.78
CA PHE A 158 12.38 0.33 5.38
C PHE A 158 13.78 -0.05 5.89
N LYS A 159 13.94 -0.36 7.18
CA LYS A 159 15.23 -0.75 7.74
C LYS A 159 15.69 -2.12 7.26
N GLN A 160 14.79 -3.10 7.28
CA GLN A 160 15.08 -4.51 7.03
C GLN A 160 15.51 -4.76 5.57
N ASP A 161 14.96 -3.99 4.63
CA ASP A 161 15.29 -4.07 3.21
C ASP A 161 16.24 -2.95 2.74
N GLY A 162 16.88 -2.24 3.68
CA GLY A 162 17.89 -1.22 3.38
C GLY A 162 17.35 -0.01 2.59
N GLY A 163 16.07 0.32 2.79
CA GLY A 163 15.37 1.43 2.17
C GLY A 163 15.03 1.22 0.70
N ARG A 164 15.00 -0.03 0.23
CA ARG A 164 14.85 -0.37 -1.20
C ARG A 164 13.94 -1.58 -1.36
N ILE A 165 13.23 -1.65 -2.48
CA ILE A 165 12.57 -2.89 -2.93
C ILE A 165 13.62 -3.73 -3.65
N LYS A 166 13.80 -5.01 -3.28
CA LYS A 166 14.80 -5.86 -3.94
C LYS A 166 14.41 -6.11 -5.40
N ASN A 167 15.42 -6.24 -6.26
CA ASN A 167 15.24 -6.50 -7.70
C ASN A 167 14.36 -5.46 -8.42
N PHE A 168 14.33 -4.21 -7.93
CA PHE A 168 13.58 -3.13 -8.55
C PHE A 168 14.43 -1.84 -8.56
N PRO A 169 14.41 -1.04 -9.65
CA PRO A 169 15.26 0.14 -9.75
C PRO A 169 14.97 1.14 -8.61
N PRO A 170 15.99 1.56 -7.84
CA PRO A 170 15.81 2.42 -6.67
C PRO A 170 15.24 3.79 -7.04
N ASP A 171 15.56 4.30 -8.23
CA ASP A 171 15.07 5.60 -8.67
C ASP A 171 13.55 5.59 -8.93
N LYS A 172 12.94 4.42 -9.16
CA LYS A 172 11.49 4.25 -9.33
C LYS A 172 10.74 4.18 -8.00
N VAL A 173 11.42 4.18 -6.86
CA VAL A 173 10.79 4.08 -5.54
C VAL A 173 10.96 5.39 -4.77
N LYS A 174 9.89 5.90 -4.20
CA LYS A 174 9.94 6.97 -3.21
C LYS A 174 9.32 6.48 -1.90
N THR A 175 10.14 6.41 -0.86
CA THR A 175 9.68 6.08 0.49
C THR A 175 9.56 7.34 1.34
N PHE A 176 8.40 7.52 1.95
CA PHE A 176 8.09 8.54 2.94
C PHE A 176 8.08 7.87 4.32
N CYS A 177 9.09 8.21 5.13
CA CYS A 177 9.22 7.77 6.51
C CYS A 177 9.45 9.01 7.38
N ASN A 178 8.44 9.43 8.14
CA ASN A 178 8.55 10.65 8.95
C ASN A 178 9.69 10.53 9.97
N GLY A 179 10.49 11.59 10.13
CA GLY A 179 11.68 11.61 10.97
C GLY A 179 12.94 10.96 10.36
N TYR A 180 12.88 10.48 9.12
CA TYR A 180 14.02 9.90 8.41
C TYR A 180 14.24 10.55 7.05
N GLY A 181 15.48 10.47 6.55
CA GLY A 181 15.87 11.00 5.25
C GLY A 181 15.46 12.46 5.05
N GLU A 182 14.75 12.73 3.95
CA GLU A 182 14.23 14.06 3.62
C GLU A 182 13.16 14.58 4.61
N LEU A 183 12.56 13.69 5.41
CA LEU A 183 11.52 14.02 6.40
C LEU A 183 12.06 14.08 7.84
N LYS A 184 13.37 14.22 8.05
CA LYS A 184 14.00 14.29 9.39
C LYS A 184 13.44 15.37 10.33
N GLY A 185 12.83 16.41 9.77
CA GLY A 185 12.17 17.48 10.54
C GLY A 185 10.75 17.15 11.02
N LYS A 186 10.23 15.96 10.70
CA LYS A 186 8.91 15.47 11.15
C LYS A 186 9.07 14.55 12.36
N SER A 187 8.01 14.39 13.15
CA SER A 187 7.97 13.43 14.26
C SER A 187 8.29 12.02 13.76
N ALA A 188 9.23 11.34 14.42
CA ALA A 188 9.71 10.04 13.96
C ALA A 188 8.60 9.00 13.90
N ASP A 189 8.46 8.35 12.75
CA ASP A 189 7.65 7.16 12.59
C ASP A 189 8.36 5.97 13.24
N GLY A 190 7.69 5.37 14.23
CA GLY A 190 8.23 4.23 14.97
C GLY A 190 8.40 2.96 14.15
N VAL A 191 7.72 2.84 13.00
CA VAL A 191 7.81 1.61 12.19
C VAL A 191 9.02 1.59 11.24
N CYS A 192 9.49 2.76 10.82
CA CYS A 192 10.55 2.87 9.81
C CYS A 192 11.93 2.42 10.31
N ASN A 193 12.14 2.31 11.63
CA ASN A 193 13.39 1.84 12.23
C ASN A 193 13.35 0.36 12.67
N GLY A 194 12.47 -0.43 12.06
CA GLY A 194 12.44 -1.89 12.19
C GLY A 194 11.66 -2.44 13.38
N ALA A 195 10.93 -1.58 14.10
CA ALA A 195 9.93 -1.99 15.10
C ALA A 195 8.53 -1.92 14.48
N LEU A 196 7.53 -2.54 15.11
CA LEU A 196 6.11 -2.33 14.77
C LEU A 196 5.47 -1.33 15.75
N ASN A 197 6.16 -0.21 15.98
CA ASN A 197 5.71 0.84 16.90
C ASN A 197 4.87 1.88 16.15
N VAL A 198 3.55 1.73 16.16
CA VAL A 198 2.62 2.69 15.58
C VAL A 198 2.47 3.89 16.52
N ASN A 199 3.00 5.04 16.10
CA ASN A 199 2.98 6.28 16.88
C ASN A 199 2.40 7.45 16.05
N GLY A 200 2.36 8.65 16.63
CA GLY A 200 1.85 9.84 15.94
C GLY A 200 2.58 10.17 14.63
N GLY A 201 3.89 9.88 14.53
CA GLY A 201 4.65 10.02 13.30
C GLY A 201 4.16 9.08 12.19
N HIS A 202 3.78 7.85 12.53
CA HIS A 202 3.21 6.87 11.60
C HIS A 202 1.85 7.29 11.03
N LEU A 203 1.09 8.10 11.76
CA LEU A 203 -0.25 8.54 11.36
C LEU A 203 -0.25 9.90 10.63
N ALA A 204 0.92 10.56 10.49
CA ALA A 204 1.02 11.96 10.09
C ALA A 204 1.70 12.18 8.72
N TYR A 205 1.20 11.52 7.67
CA TYR A 205 1.77 11.62 6.32
C TYR A 205 1.18 12.72 5.43
N GLY A 206 0.37 13.63 5.97
CA GLY A 206 -0.35 14.67 5.22
C GLY A 206 0.53 15.47 4.26
N ASP A 207 1.68 15.90 4.73
CA ASP A 207 2.63 16.71 3.95
C ASP A 207 3.29 15.93 2.79
N SER A 208 3.21 14.60 2.82
CA SER A 208 3.80 13.73 1.79
C SER A 208 2.85 13.42 0.63
N PHE A 209 1.56 13.77 0.73
CA PHE A 209 0.58 13.44 -0.31
C PHE A 209 0.88 14.11 -1.65
N LYS A 210 1.10 15.43 -1.65
CA LYS A 210 1.44 16.17 -2.88
C LYS A 210 2.82 15.74 -3.43
N PRO A 211 3.90 15.69 -2.63
CA PRO A 211 5.18 15.14 -3.09
C PRO A 211 5.08 13.74 -3.68
N GLY A 212 4.25 12.85 -3.11
CA GLY A 212 4.00 11.52 -3.65
C GLY A 212 3.32 11.54 -5.01
N ALA A 213 2.26 12.35 -5.16
CA ALA A 213 1.58 12.52 -6.44
C ALA A 213 2.51 13.12 -7.51
N ASP A 214 3.31 14.12 -7.15
CA ASP A 214 4.28 14.76 -8.05
C ASP A 214 5.37 13.78 -8.50
N PHE A 215 5.89 12.96 -7.57
CA PHE A 215 6.87 11.92 -7.90
C PHE A 215 6.31 10.90 -8.89
N LEU A 216 5.11 10.38 -8.65
CA LEU A 216 4.44 9.44 -9.54
C LEU A 216 4.21 10.06 -10.93
N LYS A 217 3.75 11.32 -10.98
CA LYS A 217 3.57 12.07 -12.23
C LYS A 217 4.87 12.18 -13.01
N ALA A 218 5.94 12.65 -12.37
CA ALA A 218 7.23 12.84 -13.01
C ALA A 218 7.78 11.53 -13.60
N LYS A 219 7.60 10.42 -12.90
CA LYS A 219 8.03 9.09 -13.38
C LYS A 219 7.19 8.57 -14.54
N VAL A 220 5.88 8.79 -14.52
CA VAL A 220 5.01 8.46 -15.67
C VAL A 220 5.37 9.29 -16.89
N ASP A 221 5.60 10.60 -16.73
CA ASP A 221 5.99 11.49 -17.84
C ASP A 221 7.33 11.05 -18.45
N ALA A 222 8.32 10.74 -17.61
CA ALA A 222 9.60 10.19 -18.05
C ALA A 222 9.46 8.81 -18.71
N PHE A 223 8.55 7.97 -18.24
CA PHE A 223 8.25 6.67 -18.86
C PHE A 223 7.69 6.85 -20.27
N LYS A 224 6.71 7.76 -20.45
CA LYS A 224 6.13 8.09 -21.75
C LYS A 224 7.17 8.63 -22.73
N ALA A 225 8.07 9.52 -22.27
CA ALA A 225 9.14 10.06 -23.10
C ALA A 225 10.07 8.96 -23.64
N LYS A 226 10.45 7.99 -22.79
CA LYS A 226 11.29 6.85 -23.20
C LYS A 226 10.60 5.94 -24.22
N SER A 227 9.31 5.66 -24.03
CA SER A 227 8.52 4.85 -24.98
C SER A 227 8.24 5.57 -26.31
N GLY A 228 8.16 6.90 -26.29
CA GLY A 228 8.03 7.74 -27.48
C GLY A 228 9.32 7.79 -28.31
N SER A 229 10.47 7.95 -27.66
CA SER A 229 11.78 7.98 -28.35
C SER A 229 12.16 6.65 -29.00
N SER A 230 11.61 5.50 -28.56
CA SER A 230 11.81 4.22 -29.24
C SER A 230 10.97 4.05 -30.52
N LYS A 231 10.02 4.95 -30.80
CA LYS A 231 9.12 4.86 -31.96
C LYS A 231 9.60 5.64 -33.19
N GLU A 232 10.71 6.38 -33.06
CA GLU A 232 11.32 7.17 -34.14
C GLU A 232 12.73 6.67 -34.47
N ALA A 233 12.85 5.36 -34.69
CA ALA A 233 13.93 4.81 -35.51
C ALA A 233 13.37 4.63 -36.92
N PRO A 234 13.99 5.21 -37.97
CA PRO A 234 13.54 4.96 -39.33
C PRO A 234 13.65 3.46 -39.61
N ALA A 235 12.60 2.90 -40.23
CA ALA A 235 12.57 1.51 -40.65
C ALA A 235 13.88 1.16 -41.40
N PRO A 236 14.55 0.04 -41.06
CA PRO A 236 15.61 -0.48 -41.92
C PRO A 236 15.01 -0.70 -43.31
N LYS A 237 15.62 -0.08 -44.33
CA LYS A 237 15.26 -0.33 -45.73
C LYS A 237 15.30 -1.83 -45.98
N GLU A 238 14.15 -2.39 -46.30
CA GLU A 238 13.98 -3.79 -46.67
C GLU A 238 14.88 -4.08 -47.86
N LYS A 239 15.89 -4.93 -47.65
CA LYS A 239 16.74 -5.44 -48.71
C LYS A 239 15.99 -6.61 -49.36
N PRO A 240 15.81 -6.64 -50.69
CA PRO A 240 15.05 -7.72 -51.33
C PRO A 240 15.67 -9.09 -51.04
N ALA A 241 14.83 -10.05 -50.66
CA ALA A 241 15.23 -11.43 -50.46
C ALA A 241 15.81 -12.04 -51.76
N PRO A 242 16.89 -12.84 -51.69
CA PRO A 242 17.33 -13.65 -52.82
C PRO A 242 16.31 -14.76 -53.12
N LYS A 243 16.02 -14.95 -54.39
CA LYS A 243 15.17 -16.05 -54.90
C LYS A 243 15.87 -17.40 -54.66
N GLU A 244 15.29 -18.27 -53.84
CA GLU A 244 15.70 -19.66 -53.76
C GLU A 244 15.12 -20.49 -54.93
N LYS A 245 15.97 -21.35 -55.47
CA LYS A 245 15.74 -22.29 -56.58
C LYS A 245 15.17 -23.61 -56.03
N PRO A 246 14.29 -24.32 -56.75
CA PRO A 246 13.63 -25.51 -56.20
C PRO A 246 14.57 -26.72 -56.14
N THR A 247 14.53 -27.46 -55.04
CA THR A 247 15.12 -28.79 -54.86
C THR A 247 14.05 -29.89 -54.85
N PRO A 248 14.42 -31.15 -55.18
CA PRO A 248 13.49 -32.16 -55.66
C PRO A 248 12.78 -32.96 -54.55
N LYS A 249 11.65 -33.54 -54.93
CA LYS A 249 10.81 -34.47 -54.18
C LYS A 249 11.60 -35.62 -53.51
N GLU A 250 11.32 -35.87 -52.24
CA GLU A 250 11.46 -37.18 -51.60
C GLU A 250 10.10 -37.67 -51.08
N THR A 251 9.86 -38.97 -51.26
CA THR A 251 8.66 -39.75 -50.97
C THR A 251 8.53 -40.18 -49.50
N PRO A 252 7.33 -40.61 -49.04
CA PRO A 252 6.94 -40.60 -47.64
C PRO A 252 7.29 -41.90 -46.89
N LYS A 253 7.74 -41.78 -45.64
CA LYS A 253 7.72 -42.88 -44.66
C LYS A 253 7.38 -42.41 -43.25
N ASP A 254 6.45 -43.18 -42.68
CA ASP A 254 6.20 -43.50 -41.28
C ASP A 254 5.69 -42.40 -40.31
N LYS A 255 4.42 -42.57 -39.96
CA LYS A 255 3.63 -41.85 -38.96
C LYS A 255 3.76 -42.54 -37.59
N PRO A 256 4.25 -41.87 -36.52
CA PRO A 256 4.00 -42.33 -35.17
C PRO A 256 2.67 -41.78 -34.64
N LYS A 257 2.01 -42.68 -33.91
CA LYS A 257 0.67 -42.62 -33.32
C LYS A 257 0.60 -41.56 -32.20
N GLU A 258 -0.40 -40.69 -32.30
CA GLU A 258 -0.79 -39.70 -31.30
C GLU A 258 -1.23 -40.41 -30.01
N LYS A 259 -0.63 -40.06 -28.86
CA LYS A 259 -1.08 -40.48 -27.54
C LYS A 259 -2.00 -39.42 -26.96
N GLU A 260 -3.22 -39.82 -26.67
CA GLU A 260 -4.23 -39.08 -25.90
C GLU A 260 -3.66 -38.55 -24.57
N PRO A 261 -4.00 -37.33 -24.14
CA PRO A 261 -3.72 -36.86 -22.79
C PRO A 261 -4.68 -37.53 -21.78
N PRO A 262 -4.21 -37.88 -20.56
CA PRO A 262 -5.04 -38.49 -19.54
C PRO A 262 -6.08 -37.52 -18.95
N ALA A 263 -7.20 -38.11 -18.54
CA ALA A 263 -8.39 -37.48 -17.99
C ALA A 263 -8.13 -36.60 -16.75
N ALA A 264 -8.91 -35.53 -16.64
CA ALA A 264 -8.96 -34.64 -15.48
C ALA A 264 -9.44 -35.37 -14.21
N PRO A 265 -8.89 -35.07 -13.02
CA PRO A 265 -9.41 -35.59 -11.76
C PRO A 265 -10.77 -34.94 -11.41
N PRO A 266 -11.66 -35.67 -10.72
CA PRO A 266 -13.00 -35.18 -10.40
C PRO A 266 -12.99 -34.01 -9.41
N ALA A 267 -14.00 -33.15 -9.56
CA ALA A 267 -14.25 -31.99 -8.72
C ALA A 267 -14.45 -32.38 -7.25
N ALA A 268 -13.77 -31.66 -6.35
CA ALA A 268 -14.01 -31.76 -4.92
C ALA A 268 -15.35 -31.09 -4.57
N GLU A 269 -16.18 -31.80 -3.81
CA GLU A 269 -17.42 -31.30 -3.21
C GLU A 269 -17.14 -30.18 -2.20
N PRO A 270 -18.09 -29.24 -1.99
CA PRO A 270 -17.92 -28.14 -1.06
C PRO A 270 -17.97 -28.64 0.39
N ALA A 271 -16.93 -28.31 1.17
CA ALA A 271 -16.92 -28.49 2.61
C ALA A 271 -17.99 -27.61 3.27
N ALA A 272 -18.79 -28.24 4.14
CA ALA A 272 -19.83 -27.62 4.93
C ALA A 272 -19.30 -26.50 5.84
N GLU A 273 -20.10 -25.45 5.98
CA GLU A 273 -19.92 -24.35 6.93
C GLU A 273 -19.92 -24.88 8.37
N ALA A 274 -18.85 -24.62 9.11
CA ALA A 274 -18.84 -24.78 10.56
C ALA A 274 -19.40 -23.50 11.18
N GLU A 275 -20.56 -23.60 11.82
CA GLU A 275 -21.12 -22.55 12.66
C GLU A 275 -20.15 -22.21 13.81
N ALA A 276 -19.78 -20.95 13.93
CA ALA A 276 -19.03 -20.43 15.06
C ALA A 276 -19.98 -20.26 16.25
N ALA A 277 -19.71 -20.99 17.34
CA ALA A 277 -20.34 -20.75 18.64
C ALA A 277 -19.94 -19.36 19.19
N PRO A 278 -20.84 -18.65 19.90
CA PRO A 278 -20.53 -17.33 20.45
C PRO A 278 -19.51 -17.42 21.59
N ALA A 279 -18.55 -16.50 21.57
CA ALA A 279 -17.54 -16.33 22.60
C ALA A 279 -18.19 -15.96 23.95
N ALA A 280 -17.75 -16.63 25.02
CA ALA A 280 -18.06 -16.28 26.39
C ALA A 280 -17.39 -14.96 26.77
N GLU A 281 -18.16 -14.11 27.45
CA GLU A 281 -17.74 -12.83 28.02
C GLU A 281 -16.83 -13.08 29.24
N GLU A 282 -15.55 -12.69 29.18
CA GLU A 282 -14.70 -12.61 30.37
C GLU A 282 -14.83 -11.22 31.04
N PRO A 283 -14.89 -11.14 32.38
CA PRO A 283 -15.11 -9.89 33.09
C PRO A 283 -13.87 -8.98 33.09
N ALA A 284 -14.14 -7.67 33.04
CA ALA A 284 -13.17 -6.60 33.07
C ALA A 284 -12.22 -6.68 34.28
N ALA A 285 -10.92 -6.61 34.02
CA ALA A 285 -9.90 -6.42 35.05
C ALA A 285 -9.86 -4.96 35.54
N GLU A 286 -9.94 -4.78 36.85
CA GLU A 286 -9.75 -3.51 37.56
C GLU A 286 -8.40 -2.86 37.26
N GLU A 287 -8.41 -1.54 37.01
CA GLU A 287 -7.21 -0.69 37.02
C GLU A 287 -6.63 -0.59 38.45
N PRO A 288 -5.31 -0.74 38.65
CA PRO A 288 -4.69 -0.38 39.91
C PRO A 288 -4.52 1.15 40.03
N ALA A 289 -5.00 1.68 41.15
CA ALA A 289 -4.95 3.08 41.53
C ALA A 289 -3.54 3.70 41.49
N ALA A 290 -3.47 4.94 40.99
CA ALA A 290 -2.26 5.77 40.94
C ALA A 290 -1.74 6.11 42.35
N ALA A 291 -0.44 5.88 42.58
CA ALA A 291 0.25 6.28 43.80
C ALA A 291 0.48 7.82 43.85
N PRO A 292 0.41 8.46 45.04
CA PRO A 292 0.59 9.90 45.14
C PRO A 292 2.05 10.34 44.99
N ALA A 293 2.25 11.40 44.20
CA ALA A 293 3.55 12.05 43.98
C ALA A 293 4.06 12.74 45.25
N LYS A 294 5.36 12.55 45.56
CA LYS A 294 6.07 13.28 46.64
C LYS A 294 6.42 14.72 46.19
N PRO A 295 6.39 15.71 47.11
CA PRO A 295 6.70 17.09 46.77
C PRO A 295 8.19 17.34 46.56
N ALA A 296 8.51 18.17 45.56
CA ALA A 296 9.85 18.63 45.23
C ALA A 296 10.40 19.57 46.33
N LYS A 297 11.64 19.34 46.76
CA LYS A 297 12.39 20.26 47.63
C LYS A 297 13.12 21.31 46.79
N THR A 298 12.78 22.57 47.01
CA THR A 298 13.56 23.75 46.62
C THR A 298 14.76 23.94 47.55
N LYS A 299 15.96 24.08 46.98
CA LYS A 299 17.12 24.81 47.54
C LYS A 299 17.61 25.68 46.37
N GLY A 300 17.68 27.00 46.44
CA GLY A 300 18.22 27.81 47.52
C GLY A 300 19.56 28.36 47.05
N GLU A 301 19.54 29.59 46.53
CA GLU A 301 20.64 30.42 46.05
C GLU A 301 21.97 30.29 46.82
N LYS A 302 23.09 30.33 46.09
CA LYS A 302 24.23 31.18 46.46
C LYS A 302 24.85 31.83 45.22
N SER A 303 24.62 33.14 45.18
CA SER A 303 25.37 34.14 44.43
C SER A 303 26.85 34.14 44.87
N THR A 304 27.77 34.21 43.91
CA THR A 304 29.01 34.98 44.06
C THR A 304 29.34 35.68 42.73
N ASN A 305 29.38 37.00 42.82
CA ASN A 305 29.94 37.95 41.86
C ASN A 305 31.34 37.51 41.40
N ARG A 306 31.59 37.57 40.08
CA ARG A 306 32.89 38.01 39.56
C ARG A 306 32.69 38.86 38.32
N ILE A 307 33.46 39.94 38.33
CA ILE A 307 33.35 41.16 37.55
C ILE A 307 34.36 41.06 36.41
N GLY A 308 33.97 41.55 35.23
CA GLY A 308 34.89 42.23 34.31
C GLY A 308 35.53 41.40 33.19
N GLY A 309 35.36 41.89 31.96
CA GLY A 309 36.34 41.67 30.89
C GLY A 309 35.77 41.32 29.53
N TRP A 310 35.13 42.28 28.86
CA TRP A 310 35.07 42.32 27.40
C TRP A 310 36.41 42.87 26.88
N ILE A 311 37.07 42.16 25.97
CA ILE A 311 37.88 42.77 24.90
C ILE A 311 38.08 41.74 23.78
N ASP A 312 37.54 42.10 22.61
CA ASP A 312 37.86 41.58 21.30
C ASP A 312 39.33 41.86 20.93
N THR A 313 40.02 40.90 20.30
CA THR A 313 41.02 41.17 19.26
C THR A 313 41.29 39.93 18.40
N VAL A 314 41.14 40.08 17.09
CA VAL A 314 41.51 39.20 15.96
C VAL A 314 42.83 39.76 15.33
N PRO A 315 43.67 38.96 14.63
CA PRO A 315 45.14 39.10 14.49
C PRO A 315 45.60 39.86 13.21
N PRO A 316 46.92 40.10 12.93
CA PRO A 316 47.82 39.19 12.12
C PRO A 316 49.36 39.42 12.38
N PRO A 317 50.35 38.93 11.58
CA PRO A 317 50.34 38.02 10.40
C PRO A 317 50.93 36.62 10.62
#